data_AF-A0A7C4GJK6-F1
#
_entry.id   AF-A0A7C4GJK6-F1
#
_cell.length_a   1.000
_cell.length_b   1.000
_cell.length_c   1.000
_cell.angle_alpha   90.00
_cell.angle_beta   90.00
_cell.angle_gamma   90.00
#
_symmetry.space_group_name_H-M   'P 1'
#
loop_
_entity.id
_entity.type
_entity.pdbx_description
1 polymer ?
#
loop_
_entity_poly.entity_id
_entity_poly.type
_entity_poly.pdbx_seq_one_letter_code
_entity_poly.pdbx_strand_id
1 'polypeptide(L)' 'KRAFEENYKLLKLSSIYDVASSFPTAIKTALYVMGTPVKPYARPPLMEEPADIVNAIKEVLKELGLHD' A
#
# COMPACT_ATOMS: atom_id res chain seq x y z
N LYS A 1 16.35 15.83 13.20
CA LYS A 1 15.98 14.42 13.48
C LYS A 1 14.66 14.05 12.80
N ARG A 2 13.57 14.79 12.99
CA ARG A 2 12.28 14.62 12.27
C ARG A 2 12.39 14.34 10.77
N ALA A 3 13.16 15.12 10.00
CA ALA A 3 13.28 14.90 8.55
C ALA A 3 13.84 13.50 8.19
N PHE A 4 14.77 12.98 9.00
CA PHE A 4 15.35 11.66 8.79
C PHE A 4 14.34 10.55 9.13
N GLU A 5 13.56 10.72 10.20
CA GLU A 5 12.49 9.81 10.61
C GLU A 5 11.37 9.74 9.56
N GLU A 6 10.91 10.90 9.07
CA GLU A 6 9.91 10.95 8.00
C GLU A 6 10.44 10.36 6.68
N ASN A 7 11.71 10.59 6.36
CA ASN A 7 12.34 9.94 5.21
C ASN A 7 12.35 8.41 5.33
N TYR A 8 12.64 7.87 6.52
CA TYR A 8 12.57 6.43 6.77
C TYR A 8 11.15 5.89 6.57
N LYS A 9 10.13 6.58 7.07
CA LYS A 9 8.72 6.21 6.85
C LYS A 9 8.35 6.22 5.37
N LEU A 10 8.77 7.24 4.62
CA LEU A 10 8.54 7.32 3.17
C LEU A 10 9.21 6.17 2.41
N LEU A 11 10.45 5.83 2.76
CA LEU A 11 11.16 4.69 2.18
C LEU A 11 10.43 3.38 2.47
N LYS A 12 10.02 3.15 3.72
CA LYS A 12 9.26 1.95 4.07
C LYS A 12 7.90 1.91 3.36
N LEU A 13 7.21 3.05 3.21
CA LEU A 13 5.94 3.10 2.47
C LEU A 13 6.13 2.70 1.00
N SER A 14 7.26 3.03 0.38
CA SER A 14 7.54 2.65 -1.01
C SER A 14 7.67 1.13 -1.20
N SER A 15 7.92 0.34 -0.15
CA SER A 15 8.04 -1.12 -0.26
C SER A 15 6.73 -1.82 -0.60
N ILE A 16 5.58 -1.13 -0.57
CA ILE A 16 4.32 -1.67 -1.11
C ILE A 16 4.45 -2.01 -2.61
N TYR A 17 5.35 -1.33 -3.32
CA TYR A 17 5.59 -1.56 -4.74
C TYR A 17 6.44 -2.81 -5.01
N ASP A 18 7.17 -3.31 -4.02
CA ASP A 18 8.00 -4.51 -4.16
C ASP A 18 7.16 -5.80 -4.12
N VAL A 19 5.98 -5.75 -3.50
CA VAL A 19 5.06 -6.89 -3.36
C VAL A 19 3.88 -6.84 -4.33
N ALA A 20 3.52 -5.66 -4.83
CA ALA A 20 2.36 -5.48 -5.68
C ALA A 20 2.58 -5.93 -7.12
N SER A 21 1.50 -6.33 -7.79
CA SER A 21 1.51 -6.70 -9.21
C SER A 21 1.73 -5.49 -10.12
N SER A 22 1.29 -4.30 -9.69
CA SER A 22 1.54 -3.04 -10.41
C SER A 22 1.43 -1.81 -9.50
N PHE A 23 2.00 -0.68 -9.90
CA PHE A 23 1.93 0.55 -9.08
C PHE A 23 0.50 1.10 -8.91
N PRO A 24 -0.36 1.14 -9.95
CA PRO A 24 -1.74 1.64 -9.78
C PRO A 24 -2.58 0.77 -8.84
N THR A 25 -2.38 -0.55 -8.88
CA THR A 25 -3.09 -1.50 -8.01
C THR A 25 -2.59 -1.44 -6.58
N ALA A 26 -1.27 -1.27 -6.38
CA ALA A 26 -0.67 -1.03 -5.06
C ALA A 26 -1.28 0.19 -4.35
N ILE A 27 -1.34 1.33 -5.04
CA ILE A 27 -1.84 2.59 -4.48
C ILE A 27 -3.31 2.45 -4.09
N LYS A 28 -4.14 1.93 -5.01
CA LYS A 28 -5.57 1.78 -4.74
C LYS A 28 -5.85 0.76 -3.65
N THR A 29 -5.06 -0.31 -3.58
CA THR A 29 -5.16 -1.32 -2.51
C THR A 29 -4.77 -0.70 -1.16
N ALA A 30 -3.67 0.05 -1.09
CA ALA A 30 -3.27 0.75 0.13
C ALA A 30 -4.35 1.74 0.60
N LEU A 31 -4.88 2.57 -0.31
CA LEU A 31 -5.97 3.51 0.00
C LEU A 31 -7.24 2.79 0.49
N TYR A 32 -7.61 1.68 -0.15
CA TYR A 32 -8.75 0.87 0.26
C TYR A 32 -8.54 0.28 1.67
N VAL A 33 -7.36 -0.29 1.92
CA VAL A 33 -6.96 -0.85 3.22
C VAL A 33 -7.00 0.22 4.32
N MET A 34 -6.52 1.43 4.03
CA MET A 34 -6.56 2.58 4.95
C MET A 34 -7.99 3.08 5.26
N GLY A 35 -9.04 2.44 4.71
CA GLY A 35 -10.43 2.82 4.97
C GLY A 35 -10.89 4.06 4.22
N THR A 36 -10.11 4.53 3.23
CA THR A 36 -10.54 5.64 2.37
C THR A 36 -11.67 5.19 1.43
N PRO A 37 -12.51 6.11 0.92
CA PRO A 37 -13.63 5.76 0.03
C PRO A 37 -13.17 5.45 -1.41
N VAL A 38 -12.01 4.82 -1.58
CA VAL A 38 -11.43 4.44 -2.86
C VAL A 38 -11.57 2.93 -3.05
N LYS A 39 -12.22 2.51 -4.13
CA LYS A 39 -12.35 1.09 -4.46
C LYS A 39 -11.04 0.58 -5.12
N PRO A 40 -10.61 -0.66 -4.85
CA PRO A 40 -9.36 -1.21 -5.37
C PRO A 40 -9.43 -1.58 -6.87
N TYR A 41 -10.57 -1.36 -7.53
CA TYR A 41 -10.82 -1.75 -8.90
C TYR A 41 -9.81 -1.16 -9.90
N ALA A 42 -9.15 -2.04 -10.64
CA ALA A 42 -8.28 -1.71 -11.76
C ALA A 42 -9.00 -1.99 -13.09
N ARG A 43 -8.63 -1.25 -14.14
CA ARG A 43 -9.12 -1.54 -15.48
C ARG A 43 -8.23 -2.61 -16.11
N PRO A 44 -8.79 -3.56 -16.88
CA PRO A 44 -7.99 -4.46 -17.70
C PRO A 44 -6.96 -3.71 -18.55
N PRO A 45 -5.74 -4.26 -18.73
CA PRO A 45 -5.31 -5.62 -18.37
C PRO A 45 -4.93 -5.82 -16.89
N LEU A 46 -4.98 -4.76 -16.07
CA LEU A 46 -4.66 -4.86 -14.64
C LEU A 46 -5.83 -5.48 -13.86
N MET A 47 -5.48 -6.25 -12.84
CA MET A 47 -6.42 -6.90 -11.93
C MET A 47 -6.22 -6.40 -10.50
N GLU A 48 -7.19 -6.64 -9.63
CA GLU A 48 -7.04 -6.39 -8.20
C GLU A 48 -5.94 -7.27 -7.61
N GLU A 49 -5.29 -6.79 -6.55
CA GLU A 49 -4.26 -7.57 -5.86
C GLU A 49 -4.90 -8.78 -5.16
N PRO A 50 -4.26 -9.95 -5.20
CA PRO A 50 -4.72 -11.13 -4.48
C PRO A 50 -4.56 -10.96 -2.96
N ALA A 51 -5.25 -11.79 -2.19
CA ALA A 51 -5.38 -11.61 -0.74
C ALA A 51 -4.05 -11.62 0.02
N ASP A 52 -3.08 -12.41 -0.43
CA ASP A 52 -1.72 -12.45 0.10
C ASP A 52 -0.98 -11.12 -0.07
N ILE A 53 -1.09 -10.48 -1.23
CA ILE A 53 -0.51 -9.15 -1.48
C ILE A 53 -1.25 -8.06 -0.71
N VAL A 54 -2.58 -8.14 -0.62
CA VAL A 54 -3.37 -7.22 0.22
C VAL A 54 -2.92 -7.28 1.68
N ASN A 55 -2.67 -8.49 2.20
CA ASN A 55 -2.16 -8.67 3.56
C ASN A 55 -0.72 -8.16 3.72
N ALA A 56 0.15 -8.37 2.72
CA ALA A 56 1.50 -7.80 2.75
C ALA A 56 1.47 -6.26 2.80
N ILE A 57 0.59 -5.62 2.03
CA ILE A 57 0.39 -4.16 2.06
C ILE A 57 -0.15 -3.72 3.44
N LYS A 58 -1.09 -4.46 4.03
CA LYS A 58 -1.60 -4.18 5.39
C LYS A 58 -0.49 -4.14 6.43
N GLU A 59 0.42 -5.12 6.42
CA GLU A 59 1.53 -5.15 7.38
C GLU A 59 2.45 -3.94 7.23
N VAL A 60 2.78 -3.53 6.00
CA VAL A 60 3.58 -2.31 5.77
C VAL A 60 2.88 -1.06 6.32
N LEU A 61 1.57 -0.93 6.09
CA LEU A 61 0.79 0.21 6.59
C LEU A 61 0.65 0.20 8.12
N LYS A 62 0.51 -0.98 8.72
CA LYS A 62 0.45 -1.18 10.17
C LYS A 62 1.76 -0.80 10.85
N GLU A 63 2.91 -1.25 10.30
CA GLU A 63 4.24 -0.85 10.76
C GLU A 63 4.43 0.68 10.76
N LEU A 64 3.79 1.37 9.81
CA LEU A 64 3.84 2.83 9.67
C LEU A 64 2.79 3.57 10.50
N GLY A 65 1.89 2.88 11.19
CA GLY A 65 0.78 3.48 11.94
C GLY A 65 -0.28 4.13 11.04
N LEU A 66 -0.44 3.64 9.81
CA LEU A 66 -1.42 4.11 8.83
C LEU A 66 -2.67 3.19 8.75
N HIS A 67 -2.68 2.08 9.48
CA HIS A 67 -3.77 1.09 9.57
C HIS A 67 -3.69 0.34 10.92
N ASP A 68 -4.82 -0.12 11.45
CA ASP A 68 -4.95 -0.83 12.74
C ASP A 68 -4.68 -2.34 12.63
#